data_AF-A0A1H0SHI1-F1
#
_entry.id   AF-A0A1H0SHI1-F1
#
_cell.length_a   1.000
_cell.length_b   1.000
_cell.length_c   1.000
_cell.angle_alpha   90.00
_cell.angle_beta   90.00
_cell.angle_gamma   90.00
#
_symmetry.space_group_name_H-M   'P 1'
#
loop_
_entity.id
_entity.type
_entity.pdbx_description
1 polymer ?
#
loop_
_entity_poly.entity_id
_entity_poly.type
_entity_poly.pdbx_seq_one_letter_code
_entity_poly.pdbx_strand_id
1 'polypeptide(L)'
;MNTTSSNPPALSRPAVAQHPSLAGDGSAEPVLSLISKRGWALVDTPEANVHCSSPDGRVYVGWLPEDPAAWRRGTVWTVRATPAEADAQP
;
A
#
# COMPACT_ATOMS: atom_id res chain seq x y z
N MET A 1 7.29 39.66 -22.85
CA MET A 1 7.06 38.20 -22.96
C MET A 1 7.73 37.55 -21.76
N ASN A 2 6.95 37.13 -20.75
CA ASN A 2 7.43 36.50 -19.52
C ASN A 2 6.68 35.18 -19.35
N THR A 3 7.36 34.08 -19.65
CA THR A 3 6.88 32.71 -19.45
C THR A 3 6.98 32.34 -17.98
N THR A 4 5.84 32.25 -17.30
CA THR A 4 5.74 31.66 -15.96
C THR A 4 5.88 30.14 -16.08
N SER A 5 7.04 29.63 -15.64
CA SER A 5 7.25 28.19 -15.49
C SER A 5 6.42 27.70 -14.30
N SER A 6 5.35 26.95 -14.58
CA SER A 6 4.54 26.29 -13.56
C SER A 6 5.26 25.02 -13.10
N ASN A 7 5.85 25.04 -11.91
CA ASN A 7 6.49 23.88 -11.30
C ASN A 7 5.39 22.98 -10.68
N PRO A 8 5.29 21.69 -11.02
CA PRO A 8 4.29 20.81 -10.39
C PRO A 8 4.56 20.67 -8.89
N PRO A 9 3.51 20.48 -8.07
CA PRO A 9 3.67 20.32 -6.63
C PRO A 9 4.54 19.09 -6.34
N ALA A 10 5.59 19.28 -5.56
CA ALA A 10 6.47 18.19 -5.15
C ALA A 10 5.65 17.11 -4.42
N LEU A 11 5.61 15.91 -4.99
CA LEU A 11 5.06 14.73 -4.33
C LEU A 11 5.86 14.50 -3.04
N SER A 12 5.26 14.87 -1.91
CA SER A 12 5.86 14.60 -0.61
C SER A 12 5.77 13.11 -0.35
N ARG A 13 6.90 12.40 -0.52
CA ARG A 13 7.00 11.01 -0.10
C ARG A 13 6.80 11.01 1.42
N PRO A 14 5.80 10.29 1.96
CA PRO A 14 5.64 10.20 3.40
C PRO A 14 6.95 9.65 3.96
N ALA A 15 7.53 10.39 4.91
CA ALA A 15 8.67 9.91 5.66
C ALA A 15 8.22 8.62 6.35
N VAL A 16 8.81 7.49 5.96
CA VAL A 16 8.63 6.23 6.70
C VAL A 16 9.35 6.45 8.02
N ALA A 17 8.63 6.98 9.00
CA ALA A 17 9.08 6.93 10.38
C ALA A 17 9.14 5.45 10.73
N GLN A 18 10.36 4.89 10.75
CA GLN A 18 10.60 3.59 11.35
C GLN A 18 10.36 3.73 12.85
N HIS A 19 9.09 3.68 13.24
CA HIS A 19 8.72 3.60 14.63
C HIS A 19 9.12 2.21 15.13
N PRO A 20 10.03 2.07 16.11
CA PRO A 20 10.43 0.76 16.63
C PRO A 20 9.25 -0.03 17.23
N SER A 21 8.15 0.65 17.58
CA SER A 21 6.88 0.03 17.98
C SER A 21 6.14 -0.69 16.84
N LEU A 22 6.53 -0.48 15.58
CA LEU A 22 6.03 -1.21 14.41
C LEU A 22 6.85 -2.48 14.10
N ALA A 23 7.99 -2.66 14.74
CA ALA A 23 8.78 -3.90 14.69
C ALA A 23 8.21 -4.94 15.67
N GLY A 24 6.90 -5.18 15.59
CA GLY A 24 6.22 -6.21 16.36
C GLY A 24 6.76 -7.62 16.07
N ASP A 25 6.08 -8.64 16.57
CA ASP A 25 6.39 -10.09 16.40
C ASP A 25 6.40 -10.60 14.93
N GLY A 26 6.35 -9.70 13.95
CA GLY A 26 6.22 -10.03 12.54
C GLY A 26 4.79 -10.40 12.13
N SER A 27 3.81 -10.33 13.04
CA SER A 27 2.42 -10.67 12.74
C SER A 27 1.77 -9.64 11.83
N ALA A 28 1.13 -10.13 10.77
CA ALA A 28 0.30 -9.33 9.89
C ALA A 28 -1.10 -9.06 10.45
N GLU A 29 -1.52 -9.80 11.49
CA GLU A 29 -2.87 -9.80 12.02
C GLU A 29 -3.38 -8.39 12.40
N PRO A 30 -2.61 -7.50 13.07
CA PRO A 30 -3.11 -6.18 13.41
C PRO A 30 -3.46 -5.33 12.18
N VAL A 31 -2.64 -5.43 11.12
CA VAL A 31 -2.85 -4.70 9.86
C VAL A 31 -4.04 -5.29 9.11
N LEU A 32 -4.09 -6.62 8.96
CA LEU A 32 -5.17 -7.31 8.26
C LEU A 32 -6.52 -7.10 8.97
N SER A 33 -6.55 -7.13 10.30
CA SER A 33 -7.73 -6.84 11.10
C SER A 33 -8.23 -5.40 10.90
N LEU A 34 -7.33 -4.42 10.83
CA LEU A 34 -7.70 -3.04 10.56
C LEU A 34 -8.29 -2.88 9.14
N ILE A 35 -7.67 -3.52 8.15
CA ILE A 35 -8.10 -3.48 6.75
C ILE A 35 -9.48 -4.13 6.59
N SER A 36 -9.69 -5.31 7.19
CA SER A 36 -10.98 -6.00 7.20
C SER A 36 -12.09 -5.15 7.88
N LYS A 37 -11.80 -4.49 9.01
CA LYS A 37 -12.74 -3.56 9.67
C LYS A 37 -13.13 -2.36 8.81
N ARG A 38 -12.33 -2.00 7.81
CA ARG A 38 -12.65 -0.95 6.83
C ARG A 38 -13.45 -1.47 5.63
N GLY A 39 -13.84 -2.74 5.64
CA GLY A 39 -14.66 -3.36 4.60
C GLY A 39 -13.90 -3.75 3.34
N TRP A 40 -12.57 -3.84 3.40
CA TRP A 40 -11.77 -4.29 2.27
C TRP A 40 -11.93 -5.80 2.09
N ALA A 41 -11.90 -6.25 0.83
CA ALA A 41 -11.89 -7.68 0.54
C ALA A 41 -10.52 -8.25 0.91
N LEU A 42 -10.49 -9.32 1.71
CA LEU A 42 -9.28 -10.09 2.03
C LEU A 42 -9.40 -11.47 1.39
N VAL A 43 -8.33 -11.91 0.72
CA VAL A 43 -8.24 -13.22 0.08
C VAL A 43 -6.93 -13.86 0.51
N ASP A 44 -7.02 -14.96 1.25
CA ASP A 44 -5.88 -15.83 1.56
C ASP A 44 -5.58 -16.79 0.40
N THR A 45 -4.31 -17.16 0.26
CA THR A 45 -3.89 -18.25 -0.62
C THR A 45 -3.44 -19.47 0.22
N PRO A 46 -3.43 -20.69 -0.34
CA PRO A 46 -2.95 -21.88 0.36
C PRO A 46 -1.52 -21.75 0.90
N GLU A 47 -0.70 -20.90 0.26
CA GLU A 47 0.67 -20.58 0.65
C GLU A 47 0.72 -19.49 1.74
N ALA A 48 -0.36 -19.26 2.49
CA ALA A 48 -0.43 -18.25 3.56
C ALA A 48 -0.15 -16.80 3.12
N ASN A 49 -0.24 -16.49 1.81
CA ASN A 49 -0.24 -15.10 1.35
C ASN A 49 -1.63 -14.50 1.53
N VAL A 50 -1.69 -13.18 1.76
CA VAL A 50 -2.96 -12.46 1.89
C VAL A 50 -2.98 -11.27 0.95
N HIS A 51 -4.04 -11.19 0.15
CA HIS A 51 -4.32 -10.12 -0.80
C HIS A 51 -5.52 -9.31 -0.33
N CYS A 52 -5.36 -7.99 -0.26
CA CYS A 52 -6.41 -7.07 0.13
C CYS A 52 -6.67 -6.04 -0.97
N SER A 53 -7.94 -5.78 -1.27
CA SER A 53 -8.33 -4.73 -2.20
C SER A 53 -9.33 -3.78 -1.55
N SER A 54 -9.12 -2.47 -1.73
CA SER A 54 -10.06 -1.46 -1.25
C SER A 54 -11.42 -1.59 -1.96
N PRO A 55 -12.53 -1.17 -1.32
CA PRO A 55 -13.86 -1.25 -1.93
C PRO A 55 -13.99 -0.49 -3.26
N ASP A 56 -13.21 0.57 -3.45
CA ASP A 56 -13.15 1.34 -4.71
C ASP A 56 -12.18 0.77 -5.75
N GLY A 57 -11.52 -0.35 -5.45
CA GLY A 57 -10.55 -1.02 -6.32
C GLY A 57 -9.25 -0.25 -6.56
N ARG A 58 -9.04 0.88 -5.89
CA ARG A 58 -7.90 1.77 -6.14
C ARG A 58 -6.64 1.36 -5.40
N VAL A 59 -6.77 0.67 -4.26
CA VAL A 59 -5.64 0.27 -3.44
C VAL A 59 -5.61 -1.24 -3.31
N TYR A 60 -4.42 -1.78 -3.57
CA TYR A 60 -4.08 -3.17 -3.33
C TYR A 60 -3.00 -3.25 -2.26
N VAL A 61 -3.18 -4.14 -1.28
CA VAL A 61 -2.21 -4.47 -0.24
C VAL A 61 -2.00 -5.98 -0.25
N GLY A 62 -0.75 -6.43 -0.39
CA GLY A 62 -0.37 -7.83 -0.28
C GLY A 62 0.56 -8.05 0.89
N TRP A 63 0.23 -8.99 1.78
CA TRP A 63 1.18 -9.61 2.69
C TRP A 63 1.63 -10.94 2.09
N LEU A 64 2.90 -11.00 1.69
CA LEU A 64 3.45 -12.04 0.82
C LEU A 64 4.66 -12.73 1.50
N PRO A 65 4.46 -13.38 2.66
CA PRO A 65 5.52 -14.07 3.37
C PRO A 65 6.05 -15.28 2.62
N GLU A 66 5.33 -15.87 1.67
CA GLU A 66 5.78 -17.08 0.95
C GLU A 66 6.08 -16.81 -0.53
N ASP A 67 5.99 -15.56 -0.99
CA ASP A 67 6.33 -15.21 -2.36
C ASP A 67 7.88 -15.20 -2.54
N PRO A 68 8.45 -16.04 -3.42
CA PRO A 68 9.90 -16.12 -3.57
C PRO A 68 10.55 -14.85 -4.13
N ALA A 69 9.79 -14.00 -4.82
CA ALA A 69 10.28 -12.72 -5.32
C ALA A 69 10.26 -11.65 -4.22
N ALA A 70 9.26 -11.66 -3.33
CA ALA A 70 9.15 -10.84 -2.13
C ALA A 70 10.29 -11.15 -1.15
N TRP A 71 10.55 -12.43 -0.89
CA TRP A 71 11.67 -12.90 -0.05
C TRP A 71 13.02 -12.41 -0.55
N ARG A 72 13.31 -12.60 -1.84
CA ARG A 72 14.58 -12.15 -2.44
C ARG A 72 14.81 -10.64 -2.34
N ARG A 73 13.72 -9.86 -2.23
CA ARG A 73 13.76 -8.41 -2.05
C ARG A 73 13.63 -7.97 -0.59
N GLY A 74 13.56 -8.90 0.36
CA GLY A 74 13.31 -8.61 1.78
C GLY A 74 12.02 -7.83 2.02
N THR A 75 11.01 -8.02 1.16
CA THR A 75 9.79 -7.19 1.12
C THR A 75 8.55 -8.05 1.27
N VAL A 76 8.12 -8.31 2.51
CA VAL A 76 6.93 -9.12 2.81
C VAL A 76 5.61 -8.35 2.66
N TRP A 77 5.66 -7.02 2.50
CA TRP A 77 4.50 -6.18 2.26
C TRP A 77 4.61 -5.47 0.91
N THR A 78 3.56 -5.55 0.10
CA THR A 78 3.43 -4.79 -1.15
C THR A 78 2.19 -3.91 -1.08
N VAL A 79 2.34 -2.62 -1.38
CA VAL A 79 1.20 -1.69 -1.49
C VAL A 79 1.23 -1.03 -2.86
N ARG A 80 0.10 -1.05 -3.56
CA ARG A 80 -0.09 -0.36 -4.85
C ARG A 80 -1.34 0.50 -4.76
N ALA A 81 -1.23 1.74 -5.19
CA ALA A 81 -2.36 2.66 -5.23
C ALA A 81 -2.47 3.26 -6.63
N THR A 82 -3.68 3.25 -7.17
CA THR A 82 -4.04 3.93 -8.41
C THR A 82 -4.61 5.29 -8.02
N PRO A 83 -4.14 6.40 -8.61
CA PRO A 83 -4.75 7.71 -8.37
C PRO A 83 -6.23 7.66 -8.68
N ALA A 84 -7.04 8.35 -7.89
CA ALA A 84 -8.31 8.81 -8.42
C ALA A 84 -7.98 9.70 -9.63
N GLU A 85 -8.66 9.52 -10.77
CA GLU A 85 -8.73 10.60 -11.75
C GLU A 85 -9.14 11.84 -10.94
N ALA A 86 -8.20 12.77 -10.77
CA ALA A 86 -8.56 14.09 -10.32
C ALA A 86 -9.51 14.59 -11.40
N ASP A 87 -10.73 14.93 -11.01
CA ASP A 87 -11.74 15.52 -11.87
C ASP A 87 -11.02 16.50 -12.80
N ALA A 88 -10.91 16.13 -14.07
CA ALA A 88 -10.15 16.86 -15.07
C ALA A 88 -10.93 18.15 -15.30
N GLN A 89 -10.68 19.14 -14.45
CA GLN A 89 -11.31 20.44 -14.57
C GLN A 89 -10.72 21.10 -15.84
N PRO A 90 -11.57 21.52 -16.80
CA PRO A 90 -11.15 22.07 -18.09
C PRO A 90 -10.36 23.37 -18.00
#